data_AF-A0AAD9ITK1-F1
#
_entry.id   AF-A0AAD9ITK1-F1
#
_cell.length_a   1.000
_cell.length_b   1.000
_cell.length_c   1.000
_cell.angle_alpha   90.00
_cell.angle_beta   90.00
_cell.angle_gamma   90.00
#
_symmetry.space_group_name_H-M   'P 1'
#
loop_
_entity.id
_entity.type
_entity.pdbx_description
1 polymer ?
#
loop_
_entity_poly.entity_id
_entity_poly.type
_entity_poly.pdbx_seq_one_letter_code
_entity_poly.pdbx_strand_id
1 'polypeptide(L)' 'MSGRLCDKDSSNRFKFECGVDLAIPYFVSFIFFCSFLMLNLFVAVIMDNFDYLTRDSSILGPHHLDEYIRVWAEYDPGAT' A
#
# COMPACT_ATOMS: atom_id res chain seq x y z
N MET A 1 6.20 -25.30 -20.34
CA MET A 1 7.69 -25.29 -20.29
C MET A 1 8.24 -26.51 -19.55
N SER A 2 7.46 -27.58 -19.39
CA SER A 2 7.95 -28.90 -19.00
C SER A 2 8.79 -29.51 -20.13
N GLY A 3 9.71 -30.42 -19.79
CA GLY A 3 10.50 -31.15 -20.78
C GLY A 3 11.93 -30.61 -21.00
N ARG A 4 12.46 -29.79 -20.09
CA ARG A 4 13.85 -29.31 -20.17
C ARG A 4 14.81 -30.40 -19.69
N LEU A 5 16.04 -30.40 -20.21
CA LEU A 5 17.11 -31.25 -19.71
C LEU A 5 17.47 -30.84 -18.28
N CYS A 6 17.46 -31.80 -17.36
CA CYS A 6 17.88 -31.58 -15.99
C CYS A 6 19.39 -31.44 -15.85
N ASP A 7 19.80 -30.73 -14.80
CA ASP A 7 21.19 -30.50 -14.46
C ASP A 7 21.97 -31.82 -14.22
N LYS A 8 23.27 -31.81 -14.51
CA LYS A 8 24.15 -32.98 -14.41
C LYS A 8 24.47 -33.39 -12.98
N ASP A 9 24.16 -32.58 -11.97
CA ASP A 9 24.33 -32.96 -10.56
C ASP A 9 22.99 -33.32 -9.90
N SER A 10 21.88 -33.21 -10.62
CA SER A 10 20.55 -33.62 -10.13
C SER A 10 20.38 -35.14 -10.07
N SER A 11 19.39 -35.63 -9.31
CA SER A 11 19.07 -37.08 -9.28
C SER A 11 18.56 -37.62 -10.63
N ASN A 12 17.93 -36.75 -11.44
CA ASN A 12 17.34 -37.07 -12.73
C ASN A 12 18.23 -36.61 -13.91
N ARG A 13 19.53 -36.94 -13.84
CA ARG A 13 20.53 -36.53 -14.83
C ARG A 13 20.13 -36.92 -16.24
N PHE A 14 20.34 -36.00 -17.18
CA PHE A 14 20.10 -36.20 -18.61
C PHE A 14 18.65 -36.58 -18.96
N LYS A 15 17.70 -36.48 -18.04
CA LYS A 15 16.28 -36.65 -18.32
C LYS A 15 15.66 -35.32 -18.73
N PHE A 16 14.71 -35.38 -19.65
CA PHE A 16 13.88 -34.25 -20.08
C PHE A 16 12.64 -34.11 -19.16
N GLU A 17 12.85 -34.12 -17.85
CA GLU A 17 11.77 -34.07 -16.85
C GLU A 17 11.78 -32.75 -16.07
N CYS A 18 12.70 -31.83 -16.37
CA CYS A 18 12.80 -30.57 -15.65
C CYS A 18 11.82 -29.51 -16.18
N GLY A 19 11.31 -28.70 -15.25
CA GLY A 19 10.28 -27.71 -15.51
C GLY A 19 8.87 -28.28 -15.32
N VAL A 20 7.94 -27.39 -14.97
CA VAL A 20 6.53 -27.73 -14.78
C VAL A 20 5.67 -26.79 -15.61
N ASP A 21 4.61 -27.30 -16.23
CA ASP A 21 3.71 -26.45 -17.02
C ASP A 21 2.88 -25.51 -16.14
N LEU A 22 2.73 -25.86 -14.85
CA LEU A 22 2.12 -24.99 -13.83
C LEU A 22 2.94 -23.72 -13.54
N ALA A 23 4.19 -23.62 -14.01
CA ALA A 23 5.03 -22.45 -13.76
C ALA A 23 4.41 -21.16 -14.34
N ILE A 24 3.79 -21.23 -15.53
CA ILE A 24 3.18 -20.05 -16.15
C ILE A 24 2.04 -19.47 -15.31
N PRO A 25 0.97 -20.23 -14.96
CA PRO A 25 -0.10 -19.68 -14.12
C PRO A 25 0.40 -19.27 -12.73
N TYR A 26 1.41 -19.94 -12.17
CA TYR A 26 2.02 -19.54 -10.90
C TYR A 26 2.64 -18.14 -10.97
N PHE A 27 3.54 -17.88 -11.94
CA PHE A 27 4.20 -16.58 -12.06
C PHE A 27 3.23 -15.46 -12.45
N VAL A 28 2.26 -15.74 -13.33
CA VAL A 28 1.23 -14.76 -13.71
C VAL A 28 0.40 -14.36 -12.48
N SER A 29 -0.05 -15.34 -11.69
CA SER A 29 -0.80 -15.06 -10.47
C SER A 29 0.05 -14.28 -9.46
N PHE A 30 1.30 -14.70 -9.26
CA PHE A 30 2.23 -14.03 -8.35
C PHE A 30 2.46 -12.56 -8.73
N ILE A 31 2.70 -12.27 -10.01
CA ILE A 31 2.88 -10.90 -10.49
C ILE A 31 1.60 -10.09 -10.28
N PHE A 32 0.43 -10.65 -10.61
CA PHE A 32 -0.85 -9.98 -10.40
C PHE A 32 -1.09 -9.63 -8.93
N PHE A 33 -0.88 -10.58 -8.01
CA PHE A 33 -1.00 -10.33 -6.58
C PHE A 33 0.03 -9.32 -6.08
N CYS A 34 1.29 -9.42 -6.52
CA CYS A 34 2.34 -8.48 -6.14
C CYS A 34 2.01 -7.06 -6.59
N SER A 35 1.57 -6.87 -7.85
CA SER A 35 1.14 -5.57 -8.35
C SER A 35 -0.06 -5.02 -7.56
N PHE A 36 -1.04 -5.86 -7.22
CA PHE A 36 -2.16 -5.44 -6.38
C PHE A 36 -1.68 -4.98 -5.00
N LEU A 37 -0.82 -5.76 -4.33
CA LEU A 37 -0.28 -5.38 -3.03
C LEU A 37 0.54 -4.09 -3.11
N MET A 38 1.42 -3.95 -4.11
CA MET A 38 2.21 -2.74 -4.33
C MET A 38 1.34 -1.51 -4.61
N LEU A 39 0.28 -1.64 -5.40
CA LEU A 39 -0.68 -0.57 -5.66
C LEU A 39 -1.46 -0.18 -4.40
N ASN A 40 -1.97 -1.16 -3.63
CA ASN A 40 -2.70 -0.85 -2.40
C ASN A 40 -1.79 -0.24 -1.34
N LEU A 41 -0.53 -0.70 -1.23
CA LEU A 41 0.47 -0.09 -0.38
C LEU A 41 0.78 1.35 -0.84
N PHE A 42 0.93 1.57 -2.13
CA PHE A 42 1.15 2.91 -2.70
C PHE A 42 -0.02 3.84 -2.43
N VAL A 43 -1.26 3.37 -2.60
CA VAL A 43 -2.48 4.13 -2.28
C VAL A 43 -2.54 4.44 -0.80
N ALA A 44 -2.23 3.49 0.09
CA ALA A 44 -2.16 3.74 1.53
C ALA A 44 -1.09 4.81 1.87
N VAL A 45 0.13 4.66 1.35
CA VAL A 45 1.22 5.64 1.56
C VAL A 45 0.83 7.01 1.01
N ILE A 46 0.25 7.08 -0.19
CA ILE A 46 -0.20 8.34 -0.78
C ILE A 46 -1.35 8.92 0.02
N MET A 47 -2.31 8.14 0.50
CA MET A 47 -3.38 8.64 1.35
C MET A 47 -2.84 9.16 2.68
N ASP A 48 -1.84 8.52 3.28
CA ASP A 48 -1.19 9.01 4.49
C ASP A 48 -0.39 10.31 4.21
N ASN A 49 0.26 10.40 3.03
CA ASN A 49 0.96 11.61 2.61
C ASN A 49 0.00 12.75 2.23
N PHE A 50 -1.12 12.43 1.58
CA PHE A 50 -2.16 13.40 1.26
C PHE A 50 -2.90 13.80 2.53
N ASP A 51 -3.27 12.90 3.43
CA ASP A 51 -3.87 13.21 4.73
C ASP A 51 -2.91 14.07 5.56
N TYR A 52 -1.60 13.81 5.52
CA TYR A 52 -0.59 14.70 6.10
C TYR A 52 -0.62 16.11 5.48
N LEU A 53 -0.64 16.22 4.14
CA LEU A 53 -0.69 17.52 3.44
C LEU A 53 -2.07 18.21 3.51
N THR A 54 -3.17 17.46 3.63
CA THR A 54 -4.54 17.96 3.75
C THR A 54 -4.98 18.18 5.18
N ARG A 55 -4.24 17.68 6.18
CA ARG A 55 -4.40 18.09 7.58
C ARG A 55 -3.79 19.46 7.84
N ASP A 56 -2.76 19.85 7.10
CA ASP A 56 -2.29 21.24 7.10
C ASP A 56 -3.19 22.17 6.26
N SER A 57 -4.02 21.63 5.35
CA SER A 57 -5.10 22.38 4.69
C SER A 57 -6.50 22.14 5.28
N SER A 58 -6.58 21.44 6.42
CA SER A 58 -7.71 21.54 7.35
C SER A 58 -7.62 22.89 8.07
N ILE A 59 -7.93 23.93 7.31
CA ILE A 59 -7.95 25.36 7.59
C ILE A 59 -8.88 25.79 8.76
N LEU A 60 -9.33 24.83 9.59
CA LEU A 60 -9.92 25.08 10.90
C LEU A 60 -9.67 23.90 11.84
N GLY A 61 -8.41 23.48 11.96
CA GLY A 61 -7.97 22.66 13.09
C GLY A 61 -8.28 23.36 14.42
N PRO A 62 -8.54 22.60 15.51
CA PRO A 62 -9.05 23.10 16.79
C PRO A 62 -8.20 24.21 17.43
N HIS A 63 -6.93 24.34 17.03
CA HIS A 63 -6.05 25.43 17.45
C HIS A 63 -6.60 26.84 17.14
N HIS A 64 -7.27 27.06 16.00
CA HIS A 64 -7.90 28.37 15.71
C HIS A 64 -9.28 28.52 16.37
N LEU A 65 -9.95 27.40 16.66
CA LEU A 65 -11.21 27.40 17.39
C LEU A 65 -10.98 27.72 18.88
N ASP A 66 -9.87 27.24 19.46
CA ASP A 66 -9.49 27.52 20.84
C ASP A 66 -9.14 29.01 21.05
N GLU A 67 -8.46 29.65 20.08
CA GLU A 67 -8.23 31.09 20.12
C GLU A 67 -9.54 31.88 19.97
N TYR A 68 -10.42 31.45 19.05
CA TYR A 68 -11.73 32.08 18.85
C TYR A 68 -12.62 31.94 20.09
N ILE A 69 -12.70 30.75 20.71
CA ILE A 69 -13.48 30.50 21.93
C ILE A 69 -12.92 31.29 23.11
N ARG A 70 -11.59 31.39 23.24
CA ARG A 70 -10.97 32.19 24.31
C ARG A 70 -11.34 33.67 24.19
N VAL A 71 -11.26 34.25 22.99
CA VAL A 71 -11.65 35.64 22.75
C VAL A 71 -13.16 35.82 22.90
N TRP A 72 -13.97 34.90 22.38
CA TRP A 72 -15.42 34.95 22.50
C TRP A 72 -15.89 34.87 23.95
N ALA A 73 -15.24 34.06 24.80
CA ALA A 73 -15.52 33.97 26.23
C ALA A 73 -15.20 35.26 27.02
N GLU A 74 -14.31 36.13 26.52
CA GLU A 74 -14.08 37.46 27.10
C GLU A 74 -15.21 38.44 26.76
N TYR A 75 -15.86 38.28 25.60
CA TYR A 75 -16.90 39.20 25.12
C TYR A 75 -18.34 38.76 25.44
N ASP A 76 -18.61 37.46 25.61
CA ASP A 76 -19.91 36.94 26.06
C ASP A 76 -19.75 35.95 27.24
N PRO A 77 -19.71 36.45 28.49
CA PRO A 77 -19.67 35.59 29.68
C PRO A 77 -20.99 34.87 29.98
N GLY A 78 -22.07 35.16 29.24
CA GLY A 78 -23.41 34.58 29.45
C GLY A 78 -23.82 33.52 28.43
N ALA A 79 -23.08 33.38 27.32
CA ALA A 79 -23.32 32.44 26.23
C ALA A 79 -24.79 32.42 25.77
N THR A 80 -25.33 33.56 25.31
CA THR A 80 -26.72 33.68 24.82
C THR A 80 -26.79 33.94 23.32
#